data_AF-A0A2W4VBN3-F1
#
_entry.id   AF-A0A2W4VBN3-F1
#
_cell.length_a   1.000
_cell.length_b   1.000
_cell.length_c   1.000
_cell.angle_alpha   90.00
_cell.angle_beta   90.00
_cell.angle_gamma   90.00
#
_symmetry.space_group_name_H-M   'P 1'
#
loop_
_entity.id
_entity.type
_entity.pdbx_description
1 polymer ?
#
loop_
_entity_poly.entity_id
_entity_poly.type
_entity_poly.pdbx_seq_one_letter_code
_entity_poly.pdbx_strand_id
1 'polypeptide(L)'
;MTLGLGRLQQSFRKLCLEADHNERPLERMQGRILIAPLPGEQHLMGAVFDAEMMWREGWDTRCEFPEDTPALTKLVKREWFDVVDLSLSLAFSREDWMPRMAATIKAVRSASLNPALVVVVRGRVFFEHEEPLPELIQSVGADGASTAAVLVVPSFHRSAAGG
;
A
#
# COMPACT_ATOMS: atom_id res chain seq x y z
N MET A 1 -9.07 8.96 26.89
CA MET A 1 -9.92 8.35 25.85
C MET A 1 -9.08 7.30 25.10
N THR A 2 -8.91 6.10 25.65
CA THR A 2 -7.88 5.14 25.16
C THR A 2 -8.24 3.67 25.39
N LEU A 3 -9.54 3.36 25.52
CA LEU A 3 -10.01 1.96 25.63
C LEU A 3 -10.67 1.45 24.34
N GLY A 4 -11.12 2.36 23.45
CA GLY A 4 -11.74 1.99 22.17
C GLY A 4 -10.74 1.51 21.11
N LEU A 5 -9.57 2.15 21.01
CA LEU A 5 -8.57 1.82 19.99
C LEU A 5 -7.92 0.46 20.24
N GLY A 6 -7.62 0.11 21.50
CA GLY A 6 -6.99 -1.17 21.84
C GLY A 6 -7.87 -2.38 21.51
N ARG A 7 -9.19 -2.27 21.70
CA ARG A 7 -10.12 -3.35 21.35
C ARG A 7 -10.30 -3.51 19.85
N LEU A 8 -10.32 -2.40 19.10
CA LEU A 8 -10.35 -2.45 17.64
C LEU A 8 -9.04 -3.07 17.11
N GLN A 9 -7.88 -2.60 17.59
CA GLN A 9 -6.57 -3.17 17.24
C GLN A 9 -6.47 -4.66 17.58
N GLN A 10 -7.07 -5.12 18.68
CA GLN A 10 -7.05 -6.53 19.10
C GLN A 10 -8.01 -7.42 18.30
N SER A 11 -9.25 -6.98 18.07
CA SER A 11 -10.20 -7.69 17.19
C SER A 11 -9.67 -7.80 15.77
N PHE A 12 -8.98 -6.75 15.31
CA PHE A 12 -8.43 -6.69 13.99
C PHE A 12 -7.17 -7.56 13.82
N ARG A 13 -6.30 -7.64 14.83
CA ARG A 13 -5.24 -8.66 14.88
C ARG A 13 -5.78 -10.08 14.78
N LYS A 14 -6.94 -10.38 15.38
CA LYS A 14 -7.57 -11.70 15.26
C LYS A 14 -8.03 -11.97 13.83
N LEU A 15 -8.67 -11.01 13.16
CA LEU A 15 -9.09 -11.14 11.76
C LEU A 15 -7.90 -11.36 10.82
N CYS A 16 -6.80 -10.63 10.99
CA CYS A 16 -5.60 -10.82 10.18
C CYS A 16 -4.88 -12.16 10.44
N LEU A 17 -4.99 -12.72 11.66
CA LEU A 17 -4.43 -14.05 11.98
C LEU A 17 -5.34 -15.19 11.50
N GLU A 18 -6.65 -14.97 11.43
CA GLU A 18 -7.63 -15.94 10.93
C GLU A 18 -7.68 -15.97 9.39
N ALA A 19 -7.19 -14.94 8.71
CA ALA A 19 -7.04 -14.90 7.24
C ALA A 19 -5.95 -15.87 6.70
N ASP A 20 -5.24 -16.60 7.57
CA ASP A 20 -4.19 -17.57 7.17
C ASP A 20 -4.74 -18.97 6.83
N HIS A 21 -6.06 -19.16 6.75
CA HIS A 21 -6.63 -20.45 6.33
C HIS A 21 -8.03 -20.33 5.73
N ASN A 22 -8.12 -20.00 4.44
CA ASN A 22 -9.21 -20.55 3.63
C ASN A 22 -8.84 -20.59 2.14
N GLU A 23 -9.41 -21.58 1.47
CA GLU A 23 -9.08 -22.08 0.14
C GLU A 23 -8.97 -20.98 -0.92
N ARG A 24 -7.78 -20.89 -1.56
CA ARG A 24 -7.51 -19.95 -2.65
C ARG A 24 -8.27 -20.39 -3.90
N PRO A 25 -9.06 -19.54 -4.56
CA PRO A 25 -9.42 -19.77 -5.95
C PRO A 25 -8.13 -19.74 -6.77
N LEU A 26 -7.73 -20.87 -7.35
CA LEU A 26 -6.54 -21.00 -8.21
C LEU A 26 -6.64 -20.22 -9.53
N GLU A 27 -7.74 -19.51 -9.77
CA GLU A 27 -7.98 -18.75 -11.01
C GLU A 27 -7.21 -17.42 -11.00
N ARG A 28 -5.93 -17.54 -11.39
CA ARG A 28 -5.00 -16.47 -11.79
C ARG A 28 -4.90 -15.29 -10.81
N MET A 29 -4.05 -15.45 -9.79
CA MET A 29 -3.56 -14.35 -8.95
C MET A 29 -3.23 -13.13 -9.83
N GLN A 30 -3.86 -11.99 -9.53
CA GLN A 30 -3.74 -10.77 -10.35
C GLN A 30 -2.26 -10.36 -10.44
N GLY A 31 -1.60 -10.30 -9.30
CA GLY A 31 -0.18 -10.02 -9.12
C GLY A 31 0.16 -10.08 -7.64
N ARG A 32 1.36 -9.61 -7.30
CA ARG A 32 1.83 -9.52 -5.92
C ARG A 32 1.89 -8.09 -5.44
N ILE A 33 1.28 -7.81 -4.30
CA ILE A 33 1.21 -6.47 -3.72
C ILE A 33 1.83 -6.43 -2.33
N LEU A 34 2.67 -5.41 -2.11
CA LEU A 34 3.10 -5.00 -0.78
C LEU A 34 2.29 -3.80 -0.35
N ILE A 35 1.62 -3.90 0.79
CA ILE A 35 0.86 -2.81 1.38
C ILE A 35 1.55 -2.39 2.67
N ALA A 36 1.83 -1.09 2.79
CA ALA A 36 2.48 -0.54 3.96
C ALA A 36 1.97 0.88 4.24
N PRO A 37 1.91 1.31 5.51
CA PRO A 37 1.89 2.73 5.81
C PRO A 37 3.24 3.34 5.43
N LEU A 38 3.23 4.65 5.13
CA LEU A 38 4.49 5.39 4.99
C LEU A 38 5.27 5.28 6.32
N PRO A 39 6.57 4.92 6.30
CA PRO A 39 7.32 4.75 7.54
C PRO A 39 7.23 5.96 8.48
N GLY A 40 6.94 5.68 9.75
CA GLY A 40 6.66 6.69 10.78
C GLY A 40 5.18 7.10 10.90
N GLU A 41 4.30 6.70 9.98
CA GLU A 41 2.85 6.90 10.15
C GLU A 41 2.32 5.96 11.24
N GLN A 42 1.56 6.52 12.18
CA GLN A 42 0.99 5.79 13.33
C GLN A 42 -0.44 5.31 13.05
N HIS A 43 -1.10 5.87 12.04
CA HIS A 43 -2.47 5.51 11.65
C HIS A 43 -2.46 4.35 10.65
N LEU A 44 -2.22 3.15 11.16
CA LEU A 44 -2.02 1.94 10.35
C LEU A 44 -3.30 1.35 9.75
N MET A 45 -4.48 1.81 10.20
CA MET A 45 -5.76 1.18 9.86
C MET A 45 -6.05 1.17 8.36
N GLY A 46 -5.61 2.20 7.61
CA GLY A 46 -5.77 2.25 6.15
C GLY A 46 -5.11 1.04 5.50
N ALA A 47 -3.78 0.92 5.64
CA ALA A 47 -2.98 -0.17 5.08
C ALA A 47 -3.59 -1.55 5.28
N VAL A 48 -4.16 -1.82 6.46
CA VAL A 48 -4.66 -3.17 6.71
C VAL A 48 -6.08 -3.40 6.18
N PHE A 49 -6.90 -2.36 6.10
CA PHE A 49 -8.15 -2.45 5.35
C PHE A 49 -7.88 -2.70 3.86
N ASP A 50 -6.86 -2.04 3.31
CA ASP A 50 -6.44 -2.25 1.92
C ASP A 50 -5.91 -3.68 1.71
N ALA A 51 -5.20 -4.24 2.69
CA ALA A 51 -4.74 -5.63 2.64
C ALA A 51 -5.88 -6.64 2.57
N GLU A 52 -6.91 -6.46 3.41
CA GLU A 52 -8.08 -7.33 3.34
C GLU A 52 -8.79 -7.23 1.99
N MET A 53 -8.92 -6.01 1.44
CA MET A 53 -9.56 -5.84 0.14
C MET A 53 -8.75 -6.48 -0.98
N MET A 54 -7.44 -6.25 -1.04
CA MET A 54 -6.59 -6.81 -2.10
C MET A 54 -6.54 -8.33 -2.04
N TRP A 55 -6.53 -8.88 -0.84
CA TRP A 55 -6.65 -10.31 -0.65
C TRP A 55 -7.99 -10.85 -1.19
N ARG A 56 -9.11 -10.18 -0.88
CA ARG A 56 -10.45 -10.53 -1.42
C ARG A 56 -10.54 -10.41 -2.94
N GLU A 57 -9.83 -9.46 -3.53
CA GLU A 57 -9.73 -9.29 -4.99
C GLU A 57 -8.78 -10.32 -5.64
N GLY A 58 -8.13 -11.20 -4.88
CA GLY A 58 -7.29 -12.28 -5.44
C GLY A 58 -5.84 -11.88 -5.73
N TRP A 59 -5.33 -10.85 -5.04
CA TRP A 59 -3.90 -10.52 -5.07
C TRP A 59 -3.09 -11.39 -4.10
N ASP A 60 -1.83 -11.71 -4.46
CA ASP A 60 -0.84 -12.15 -3.47
C ASP A 60 -0.49 -10.97 -2.56
N THR A 61 -1.22 -10.85 -1.46
CA THR A 61 -1.19 -9.65 -0.62
C THR A 61 -0.27 -9.83 0.56
N ARG A 62 0.68 -8.92 0.70
CA ARG A 62 1.55 -8.83 1.87
C ARG A 62 1.37 -7.47 2.54
N CYS A 63 0.97 -7.48 3.81
CA CYS A 63 0.86 -6.27 4.63
C CYS A 63 2.03 -6.19 5.61
N GLU A 64 2.77 -5.08 5.62
CA GLU A 64 3.93 -4.88 6.48
C GLU A 64 3.93 -3.48 7.11
N PHE A 65 4.59 -3.35 8.26
CA PHE A 65 4.67 -2.10 9.03
C PHE A 65 6.14 -1.71 9.26
N PRO A 66 6.85 -1.29 8.20
CA PRO A 66 8.25 -0.93 8.30
C PRO A 66 8.44 0.28 9.23
N GLU A 67 9.41 0.19 10.15
CA GLU A 67 9.76 1.28 11.07
C GLU A 67 10.35 2.49 10.32
N ASP A 68 11.15 2.22 9.28
CA ASP A 68 11.83 3.23 8.49
C ASP A 68 11.90 2.86 6.99
N THR A 69 12.34 3.80 6.16
CA THR A 69 12.53 3.58 4.72
C THR A 69 13.53 2.45 4.41
N PRO A 70 14.68 2.31 5.11
CA PRO A 70 15.56 1.14 4.97
C PRO A 70 14.85 -0.21 5.17
N ALA A 71 13.99 -0.36 6.18
CA ALA A 71 13.23 -1.57 6.42
C ALA A 71 12.27 -1.87 5.26
N LEU A 72 11.56 -0.85 4.76
CA LEU A 72 10.69 -0.99 3.59
C LEU A 72 11.46 -1.40 2.33
N THR A 73 12.57 -0.72 2.03
CA THR A 73 13.40 -1.03 0.84
C THR A 73 14.01 -2.42 0.90
N LYS A 74 14.30 -2.95 2.10
CA LYS A 74 14.77 -4.32 2.30
C LYS A 74 13.74 -5.36 1.86
N LEU A 75 12.43 -5.08 2.00
CA LEU A 75 11.37 -5.98 1.56
C LEU A 75 11.36 -6.07 0.02
N VAL A 76 11.25 -4.94 -0.67
CA VAL A 76 11.18 -4.89 -2.15
C VAL A 76 12.48 -5.32 -2.84
N LYS A 77 13.61 -5.31 -2.12
CA LYS A 77 14.90 -5.86 -2.58
C LYS A 77 15.01 -7.37 -2.45
N ARG A 78 14.27 -7.98 -1.52
CA ARG A 78 14.32 -9.43 -1.25
C ARG A 78 13.25 -10.19 -2.01
N GLU A 79 12.17 -9.51 -2.37
CA GLU A 79 10.96 -10.13 -2.84
C GLU A 79 10.36 -9.34 -3.99
N TRP A 80 9.84 -10.05 -4.98
CA TRP A 80 9.17 -9.45 -6.11
C TRP A 80 7.80 -8.92 -5.69
N PHE A 81 7.48 -7.70 -6.10
CA PHE A 81 6.16 -7.09 -6.00
C PHE A 81 5.84 -6.41 -7.33
N ASP A 82 4.59 -6.58 -7.77
CA ASP A 82 4.05 -5.88 -8.93
C ASP A 82 3.53 -4.48 -8.53
N VAL A 83 2.97 -4.39 -7.32
CA VAL A 83 2.43 -3.16 -6.76
C VAL A 83 2.96 -2.92 -5.35
N VAL A 84 3.25 -1.67 -5.03
CA VAL A 84 3.41 -1.17 -3.66
C VAL A 84 2.31 -0.15 -3.38
N ASP A 85 1.51 -0.41 -2.36
CA ASP A 85 0.52 0.53 -1.82
C ASP A 85 1.10 1.21 -0.57
N LEU A 86 1.24 2.54 -0.62
CA LEU A 86 1.71 3.36 0.48
C LEU A 86 0.62 4.29 1.00
N SER A 87 0.32 4.18 2.28
CA SER A 87 -0.73 4.97 2.92
C SER A 87 -0.20 5.97 3.95
N LEU A 88 -0.72 7.19 3.88
CA LEU A 88 -0.76 8.16 4.98
C LEU A 88 -2.11 8.10 5.70
N SER A 89 -2.20 8.78 6.84
CA SER A 89 -3.45 8.89 7.59
C SER A 89 -4.64 9.34 6.74
N LEU A 90 -5.77 8.67 6.92
CA LEU A 90 -7.08 9.14 6.44
C LEU A 90 -7.75 10.11 7.43
N ALA A 91 -7.23 10.22 8.66
CA ALA A 91 -7.76 11.13 9.68
C ALA A 91 -7.08 12.50 9.64
N PHE A 92 -5.81 12.57 9.22
CA PHE A 92 -5.00 13.79 9.21
C PHE A 92 -4.47 14.07 7.81
N SER A 93 -4.50 15.33 7.36
CA SER A 93 -4.11 15.70 5.99
C SER A 93 -2.63 15.42 5.69
N ARG A 94 -1.68 15.49 6.64
CA ARG A 94 -0.27 15.08 6.42
C ARG A 94 0.42 15.75 5.19
N GLU A 95 0.02 16.96 4.82
CA GLU A 95 0.61 17.72 3.70
C GLU A 95 2.12 17.92 3.85
N ASP A 96 2.57 18.15 5.08
CA ASP A 96 3.97 18.29 5.45
C ASP A 96 4.81 17.03 5.20
N TRP A 97 4.17 15.88 4.92
CA TRP A 97 4.82 14.59 4.70
C TRP A 97 4.96 14.26 3.20
N MET A 98 4.45 15.09 2.30
CA MET A 98 4.55 14.86 0.85
C MET A 98 6.00 14.76 0.35
N PRO A 99 6.96 15.60 0.80
CA PRO A 99 8.36 15.42 0.43
C PRO A 99 8.95 14.09 0.91
N ARG A 100 8.50 13.61 2.08
CA ARG A 100 8.90 12.31 2.63
C ARG A 100 8.33 11.14 1.83
N MET A 101 7.06 11.25 1.41
CA MET A 101 6.44 10.29 0.50
C MET A 101 7.25 10.17 -0.78
N ALA A 102 7.56 11.30 -1.43
CA ALA A 102 8.35 11.35 -2.66
C ALA A 102 9.72 10.66 -2.51
N ALA A 103 10.44 10.99 -1.43
CA ALA A 103 11.74 10.38 -1.14
C ALA A 103 11.62 8.86 -0.90
N THR A 104 10.58 8.42 -0.19
CA THR A 104 10.33 7.00 0.08
C THR A 104 10.00 6.24 -1.21
N ILE A 105 9.13 6.77 -2.06
CA ILE A 105 8.77 6.17 -3.34
C ILE A 105 10.00 6.03 -4.23
N LYS A 106 10.84 7.07 -4.32
CA LYS A 106 12.11 7.02 -5.05
C LYS A 106 13.03 5.90 -4.54
N ALA A 107 13.16 5.76 -3.22
CA ALA A 107 13.98 4.73 -2.61
C ALA A 107 13.43 3.31 -2.88
N VAL A 108 12.11 3.12 -2.76
CA VAL A 108 11.42 1.86 -3.06
C VAL A 108 11.64 1.45 -4.50
N ARG A 109 11.40 2.35 -5.47
CA ARG A 109 11.64 2.06 -6.90
C ARG A 109 13.09 1.68 -7.19
N SER A 110 14.04 2.39 -6.58
CA SER A 110 15.47 2.14 -6.77
C SER A 110 15.93 0.79 -6.19
N ALA A 111 15.24 0.28 -5.17
CA ALA A 111 15.56 -0.99 -4.50
C ALA A 111 14.76 -2.18 -5.02
N SER A 112 13.66 -1.93 -5.74
CA SER A 112 12.73 -2.94 -6.26
C SER A 112 13.42 -3.92 -7.20
N LEU A 113 13.09 -5.21 -7.05
CA LEU A 113 13.44 -6.23 -8.05
C LEU A 113 12.65 -6.07 -9.36
N ASN A 114 11.48 -5.43 -9.30
CA ASN A 114 10.64 -5.15 -10.45
C ASN A 114 10.91 -3.73 -10.98
N PRO A 115 11.52 -3.56 -12.17
CA PRO A 115 11.76 -2.24 -12.77
C PRO A 115 10.46 -1.56 -13.25
N ALA A 116 9.37 -2.32 -13.41
CA ALA A 116 8.05 -1.83 -13.78
C ALA A 116 7.10 -1.77 -12.56
N LEU A 117 7.65 -1.66 -11.34
CA LEU A 117 6.88 -1.57 -10.10
C LEU A 117 5.86 -0.44 -10.19
N VAL A 118 4.59 -0.74 -9.92
CA VAL A 118 3.54 0.27 -9.77
C VAL A 118 3.49 0.71 -8.30
N VAL A 119 3.41 2.01 -8.06
CA VAL A 119 3.28 2.58 -6.72
C VAL A 119 1.97 3.36 -6.64
N VAL A 120 1.09 2.91 -5.74
CA VAL A 120 -0.17 3.59 -5.46
C VAL A 120 -0.10 4.23 -4.08
N VAL A 121 -0.64 5.44 -3.99
CA VAL A 121 -0.68 6.20 -2.74
C VAL A 121 -2.09 6.39 -2.21
N ARG A 122 -2.19 6.55 -0.90
CA ARG A 122 -3.43 6.89 -0.20
C ARG A 122 -3.15 7.82 0.95
N GLY A 123 -4.17 8.56 1.36
CA GLY A 123 -4.12 9.47 2.49
C GLY A 123 -5.08 10.63 2.28
N ARG A 124 -5.49 11.26 3.38
CA ARG A 124 -6.40 12.41 3.34
C ARG A 124 -5.85 13.56 2.49
N VAL A 125 -4.51 13.73 2.47
CA VAL A 125 -3.79 14.67 1.60
C VAL A 125 -4.23 14.62 0.15
N PHE A 126 -4.53 13.42 -0.36
CA PHE A 126 -4.87 13.21 -1.76
C PHE A 126 -6.36 13.42 -2.05
N PHE A 127 -7.17 13.81 -1.06
CA PHE A 127 -8.63 13.99 -1.24
C PHE A 127 -9.15 15.32 -0.70
N GLU A 128 -8.39 15.99 0.16
CA GLU A 128 -8.72 17.32 0.69
C GLU A 128 -7.60 18.31 0.35
N HIS A 129 -7.42 18.59 -0.94
CA HIS A 129 -6.42 19.52 -1.44
C HIS A 129 -7.02 20.43 -2.52
N GLU A 130 -6.42 21.60 -2.70
CA GLU A 130 -6.83 22.57 -3.71
C GLU A 130 -6.28 22.24 -5.11
N GLU A 131 -5.13 21.56 -5.16
CA GLU A 131 -4.47 21.19 -6.41
C GLU A 131 -5.21 20.05 -7.17
N PRO A 132 -5.04 19.91 -8.49
CA PRO A 132 -5.54 18.76 -9.22
C PRO A 132 -4.88 17.45 -8.76
N LEU A 133 -5.70 16.43 -8.47
CA LEU A 133 -5.23 15.10 -8.04
C LEU A 133 -4.10 14.50 -8.92
N PRO A 134 -4.13 14.59 -10.27
CA PRO A 134 -3.04 14.09 -11.10
C PRO A 134 -1.68 14.75 -10.81
N GLU A 135 -1.66 16.04 -10.51
CA GLU A 135 -0.44 16.81 -10.23
C GLU A 135 0.10 16.43 -8.85
N LEU A 136 -0.78 16.23 -7.87
CA LEU A 136 -0.40 15.78 -6.54
C LEU A 136 0.18 14.36 -6.55
N ILE A 137 -0.41 13.43 -7.31
CA ILE A 137 0.13 12.07 -7.53
C ILE A 137 1.53 12.14 -8.14
N GLN A 138 1.70 12.94 -9.20
CA GLN A 138 2.98 13.11 -9.88
C GLN A 138 4.04 13.76 -8.99
N SER A 139 3.65 14.70 -8.12
CA SER A 139 4.56 15.39 -7.19
C SER A 139 5.33 14.45 -6.26
N VAL A 140 4.77 13.27 -5.97
CA VAL A 140 5.42 12.22 -5.17
C VAL A 140 5.98 11.05 -5.99
N GLY A 141 5.81 11.07 -7.31
CA GLY A 141 6.28 10.01 -8.20
C GLY A 141 5.47 8.71 -8.10
N ALA A 142 4.22 8.79 -7.65
CA ALA A 142 3.27 7.69 -7.65
C ALA A 142 2.61 7.52 -9.03
N ASP A 143 2.07 6.34 -9.31
CA ASP A 143 1.36 6.02 -10.56
C ASP A 143 -0.15 6.20 -10.43
N GLY A 144 -0.67 6.27 -9.20
CA GLY A 144 -2.08 6.48 -8.93
C GLY A 144 -2.35 6.77 -7.46
N ALA A 145 -3.56 7.25 -7.16
CA ALA A 145 -4.07 7.35 -5.81
C ALA A 145 -5.37 6.54 -5.68
N SER A 146 -5.58 5.94 -4.51
CA SER A 146 -6.76 5.12 -4.21
C SER A 146 -7.62 5.79 -3.13
N THR A 147 -8.86 6.17 -3.48
CA THR A 147 -9.87 6.75 -2.57
C THR A 147 -10.61 5.70 -1.74
N ALA A 148 -10.68 4.48 -2.26
CA ALA A 148 -11.28 3.30 -1.64
C ALA A 148 -10.40 2.11 -2.01
N ALA A 149 -10.36 1.09 -1.15
CA ALA A 149 -9.43 -0.03 -1.21
C ALA A 149 -9.37 -0.81 -2.53
N VAL A 150 -10.22 -0.52 -3.51
CA VAL A 150 -10.08 -1.02 -4.88
C VAL A 150 -8.96 -0.25 -5.60
N LEU A 151 -7.89 -0.96 -5.94
CA LEU A 151 -6.86 -0.48 -6.86
C LEU A 151 -7.46 -0.27 -8.24
N VAL A 152 -7.58 0.99 -8.67
CA VAL A 152 -7.79 1.32 -10.08
C VAL A 152 -6.42 1.67 -10.66
N VAL A 153 -5.70 0.65 -11.13
CA VAL A 153 -4.48 0.85 -11.94
C VAL A 153 -4.90 0.72 -13.41
N PRO A 154 -4.94 1.80 -14.20
CA PRO A 154 -5.42 1.76 -15.59
C PRO A 154 -4.58 0.88 -16.54
N SER A 155 -3.47 0.31 -16.07
CA SER A 155 -2.43 -0.28 -16.93
C SER A 155 -1.84 -1.58 -16.41
N PHE A 156 -2.35 -2.15 -15.32
CA PHE A 156 -1.81 -3.42 -14.84
C PHE A 156 -2.30 -4.58 -15.72
N HIS A 157 -1.55 -4.87 -16.77
CA HIS A 157 -1.60 -6.14 -17.46
C HIS A 157 -0.41 -6.97 -17.00
N ARG A 158 -0.66 -8.03 -16.24
CA ARG A 158 0.36 -9.07 -16.02
C ARG A 158 0.74 -9.58 -17.41
N SER A 159 1.91 -9.17 -17.91
CA SER A 159 2.48 -9.79 -19.10
C SER A 159 2.61 -11.25 -18.76
N ALA A 160 1.84 -12.10 -19.44
CA ALA A 160 2.00 -13.53 -19.30
C ALA A 160 3.45 -13.83 -19.60
N ALA A 161 4.22 -14.22 -18.58
CA ALA A 161 5.58 -14.71 -18.78
C ALA A 161 5.44 -15.90 -19.73
N GLY A 162 5.79 -15.67 -21.00
CA GLY A 162 5.97 -16.73 -21.97
C GLY A 162 7.28 -17.44 -21.66
N GLY A 163 7.25 -18.77 -21.74
CA GLY A 163 8.42 -19.63 -21.62
C GLY A 163 8.31 -20.58 -20.44
#